data_AF-A0A5Q4FK32-F1
#
_entry.id   AF-A0A5Q4FK32-F1
#
_cell.length_a   1.000
_cell.length_b   1.000
_cell.length_c   1.000
_cell.angle_alpha   90.00
_cell.angle_beta   90.00
_cell.angle_gamma   90.00
#
_symmetry.space_group_name_H-M   'P 1'
#
loop_
_entity.id
_entity.type
_entity.pdbx_description
1 polymer ?
#
loop_
_entity_poly.entity_id
_entity_poly.type
_entity_poly.pdbx_seq_one_letter_code
_entity_poly.pdbx_strand_id
1 'polypeptide(L)'
;SRRARSTANSGIVVELRPEDFAPFAAEGPLAAMAYQQAIEQRAWELAGGTQAAPAQRMVDFVEARVSSTLPKTSYAPGITSVDLGDVLPEVIHTSLAGAFRQFGQTMRGYYTNEAVVHAPESRTSSPVRIPRDAETLEHVQVNGLYPCGEGAGYAGGIVSAALDGERVAEKMR
;
A
#
# COMPACT_ATOMS: atom_id res chain seq x y z
N SER A 1 16.91 5.17 -15.55
CA SER A 1 15.62 4.76 -16.14
C SER A 1 15.32 5.67 -17.32
N ARG A 2 15.07 5.13 -18.53
CA ARG A 2 14.70 5.94 -19.71
C ARG A 2 13.24 6.43 -19.71
N ARG A 3 12.43 6.05 -18.70
CA ARG A 3 11.01 6.42 -18.52
C ARG A 3 10.17 6.35 -19.82
N ALA A 4 10.43 5.35 -20.66
CA ALA A 4 9.88 5.25 -22.02
C ALA A 4 8.85 4.11 -22.16
N ARG A 5 8.11 3.77 -21.10
CA ARG A 5 7.03 2.78 -21.19
C ARG A 5 5.76 3.44 -21.73
N SER A 6 4.92 2.65 -22.38
CA SER A 6 3.65 3.10 -22.98
C SER A 6 2.58 3.46 -21.95
N THR A 7 2.79 3.12 -20.68
CA THR A 7 1.84 3.35 -19.58
C THR A 7 2.52 4.07 -18.42
N ALA A 8 1.77 4.94 -17.76
CA ALA A 8 2.12 5.47 -16.44
C ALA A 8 1.42 4.65 -15.34
N ASN A 9 2.02 4.59 -14.15
CA ASN A 9 1.41 4.01 -12.97
C ASN A 9 1.80 4.84 -11.74
N SER A 10 1.01 4.73 -10.69
CA SER A 10 1.21 5.37 -9.40
C SER A 10 0.45 4.60 -8.33
N GLY A 11 1.02 4.46 -7.13
CA GLY A 11 0.29 4.00 -5.96
C GLY A 11 -0.68 5.10 -5.52
N ILE A 12 -1.98 4.84 -5.60
CA ILE A 12 -3.02 5.71 -5.05
C ILE A 12 -3.53 5.03 -3.79
N VAL A 13 -3.28 5.67 -2.66
CA VAL A 13 -3.46 5.07 -1.33
C VAL A 13 -4.36 5.94 -0.47
N VAL A 14 -4.97 5.30 0.53
CA VAL A 14 -5.81 5.93 1.53
C VAL A 14 -5.06 5.91 2.85
N GLU A 15 -5.01 7.05 3.54
CA GLU A 15 -4.47 7.12 4.89
C GLU A 15 -5.40 6.34 5.84
N LEU A 16 -4.82 5.43 6.61
CA LEU A 16 -5.50 4.70 7.68
C LEU A 16 -5.03 5.20 9.03
N ARG A 17 -5.89 5.12 10.01
CA ARG A 17 -5.65 5.53 11.40
C ARG A 17 -5.73 4.33 12.33
N PRO A 18 -5.20 4.43 13.58
CA PRO A 18 -5.24 3.33 14.53
C PRO A 18 -6.64 2.70 14.73
N GLU A 19 -7.69 3.51 14.67
CA GLU A 19 -9.08 3.07 14.75
C GLU A 19 -9.52 2.11 13.63
N ASP A 20 -8.93 2.22 12.43
CA ASP A 20 -9.25 1.35 11.29
C ASP A 20 -8.75 -0.10 11.52
N PHE A 21 -7.80 -0.28 12.44
CA PHE A 21 -7.24 -1.57 12.83
C PHE A 21 -7.95 -2.19 14.04
N ALA A 22 -9.02 -1.57 14.57
CA ALA A 22 -9.77 -2.09 15.71
C ALA A 22 -10.21 -3.56 15.58
N PRO A 23 -10.63 -4.08 14.39
CA PRO A 23 -10.93 -5.50 14.23
C PRO A 23 -9.74 -6.44 14.51
N PHE A 24 -8.51 -5.94 14.44
CA PHE A 24 -7.27 -6.66 14.66
C PHE A 24 -6.61 -6.30 16.01
N ALA A 25 -7.35 -5.66 16.93
CA ALA A 25 -6.81 -5.20 18.21
C ALA A 25 -6.17 -6.31 19.07
N ALA A 26 -6.61 -7.57 18.90
CA ALA A 26 -6.03 -8.73 19.59
C ALA A 26 -4.55 -8.96 19.22
N GLU A 27 -4.09 -8.47 18.07
CA GLU A 27 -2.69 -8.53 17.61
C GLU A 27 -1.82 -7.43 18.23
N GLY A 28 -2.42 -6.54 19.04
CA GLY A 28 -1.72 -5.48 19.77
C GLY A 28 -0.90 -4.58 18.83
N PRO A 29 0.41 -4.37 19.11
CA PRO A 29 1.29 -3.56 18.24
C PRO A 29 1.41 -4.05 16.79
N LEU A 30 0.95 -5.26 16.48
CA LEU A 30 1.00 -5.85 15.14
C LEU A 30 -0.34 -5.79 14.38
N ALA A 31 -1.35 -5.12 14.93
CA ALA A 31 -2.70 -5.03 14.33
C ALA A 31 -2.68 -4.54 12.87
N ALA A 32 -1.90 -3.51 12.53
CA ALA A 32 -1.78 -3.02 11.16
C ALA A 32 -1.09 -4.03 10.22
N MET A 33 -0.15 -4.82 10.73
CA MET A 33 0.51 -5.89 9.95
C MET A 33 -0.46 -7.04 9.67
N ALA A 34 -1.29 -7.42 10.63
CA ALA A 34 -2.34 -8.41 10.44
C ALA A 34 -3.42 -7.93 9.47
N TYR A 35 -3.79 -6.64 9.52
CA TYR A 35 -4.68 -6.01 8.55
C TYR A 35 -4.13 -6.07 7.11
N GLN A 36 -2.85 -5.71 6.92
CA GLN A 36 -2.17 -5.86 5.62
C GLN A 36 -2.19 -7.32 5.14
N GLN A 37 -1.83 -8.25 6.02
CA GLN A 37 -1.80 -9.68 5.70
C GLN A 37 -3.19 -10.19 5.27
N ALA A 38 -4.27 -9.79 5.96
CA ALA A 38 -5.62 -10.20 5.61
C ALA A 38 -6.02 -9.74 4.21
N ILE A 39 -5.70 -8.49 3.83
CA ILE A 39 -5.96 -7.96 2.48
C ILE A 39 -5.13 -8.71 1.43
N GLU A 40 -3.84 -8.94 1.70
CA GLU A 40 -2.92 -9.64 0.80
C GLU A 40 -3.37 -11.10 0.55
N GLN A 41 -3.80 -11.80 1.61
CA GLN A 41 -4.34 -13.16 1.50
C GLN A 41 -5.63 -13.19 0.70
N ARG A 42 -6.58 -12.28 1.01
CA ARG A 42 -7.85 -12.18 0.30
C ARG A 42 -7.64 -11.89 -1.19
N ALA A 43 -6.71 -11.01 -1.52
CA ALA A 43 -6.34 -10.69 -2.90
C ALA A 43 -5.79 -11.92 -3.65
N TRP A 44 -4.88 -12.66 -3.01
CA TRP A 44 -4.30 -13.88 -3.58
C TRP A 44 -5.36 -14.96 -3.83
N GLU A 45 -6.25 -15.19 -2.88
CA GLU A 45 -7.36 -16.14 -3.00
C GLU A 45 -8.27 -15.78 -4.18
N LEU A 46 -8.75 -14.53 -4.24
CA LEU A 46 -9.67 -14.08 -5.28
C LEU A 46 -9.00 -14.03 -6.67
N ALA A 47 -7.69 -13.79 -6.73
CA ALA A 47 -6.95 -13.83 -7.99
C ALA A 47 -6.59 -15.25 -8.45
N GLY A 48 -7.07 -16.28 -7.76
CA GLY A 48 -6.97 -17.69 -8.16
C GLY A 48 -5.78 -18.44 -7.56
N GLY A 49 -5.21 -17.95 -6.45
CA GLY A 49 -4.11 -18.62 -5.77
C GLY A 49 -2.78 -18.59 -6.53
N THR A 50 -2.63 -17.64 -7.45
CA THR A 50 -1.41 -17.44 -8.26
C THR A 50 -0.73 -16.12 -7.92
N GLN A 51 0.31 -15.74 -8.65
CA GLN A 51 0.90 -14.40 -8.52
C GLN A 51 0.13 -13.33 -9.32
N ALA A 52 -0.97 -13.67 -10.00
CA ALA A 52 -1.81 -12.68 -10.66
C ALA A 52 -2.41 -11.72 -9.63
N ALA A 53 -2.54 -10.44 -9.99
CA ALA A 53 -3.16 -9.45 -9.11
C ALA A 53 -4.66 -9.28 -9.44
N PRO A 54 -5.54 -9.15 -8.44
CA PRO A 54 -6.92 -8.77 -8.69
C PRO A 54 -6.99 -7.36 -9.29
N ALA A 55 -7.87 -7.17 -10.28
CA ALA A 55 -7.97 -5.90 -10.99
C ALA A 55 -9.37 -5.63 -11.57
N GLN A 56 -9.67 -4.33 -11.73
CA GLN A 56 -10.83 -3.80 -12.45
C GLN A 56 -10.40 -2.63 -13.33
N ARG A 57 -11.13 -2.38 -14.41
CA ARG A 57 -11.04 -1.09 -15.11
C ARG A 57 -11.56 0.01 -14.20
N MET A 58 -11.02 1.21 -14.32
CA MET A 58 -11.24 2.26 -13.32
C MET A 58 -12.72 2.67 -13.16
N VAL A 59 -13.47 2.82 -14.26
CA VAL A 59 -14.90 3.18 -14.16
C VAL A 59 -15.69 2.02 -13.54
N ASP A 60 -15.35 0.79 -13.90
CA ASP A 60 -16.00 -0.40 -13.37
C ASP A 60 -15.75 -0.57 -11.85
N PHE A 61 -14.53 -0.29 -11.38
CA PHE A 61 -14.19 -0.19 -9.95
C PHE A 61 -15.05 0.87 -9.25
N VAL A 62 -15.09 2.07 -9.81
CA VAL A 62 -15.84 3.20 -9.23
C VAL A 62 -17.35 2.92 -9.15
N GLU A 63 -17.87 2.15 -10.10
CA GLU A 63 -19.29 1.78 -10.20
C GLU A 63 -19.60 0.40 -9.59
N ALA A 64 -18.64 -0.21 -8.88
CA ALA A 64 -18.78 -1.52 -8.22
C ALA A 64 -19.30 -2.61 -9.17
N ARG A 65 -18.66 -2.75 -10.34
CA ARG A 65 -18.96 -3.80 -11.32
C ARG A 65 -17.71 -4.56 -11.73
N VAL A 66 -17.79 -5.88 -11.82
CA VAL A 66 -16.69 -6.69 -12.36
C VAL A 66 -16.47 -6.35 -13.85
N SER A 67 -15.21 -6.14 -14.24
CA SER A 67 -14.87 -5.87 -15.64
C SER A 67 -15.01 -7.13 -16.49
N SER A 68 -15.67 -7.03 -17.65
CA SER A 68 -15.82 -8.16 -18.57
C SER A 68 -14.51 -8.56 -19.25
N THR A 69 -13.58 -7.62 -19.38
CA THR A 69 -12.25 -7.81 -19.97
C THR A 69 -11.25 -6.89 -19.30
N LEU A 70 -9.98 -7.30 -19.27
CA LEU A 70 -8.87 -6.47 -18.79
C LEU A 70 -7.84 -6.30 -19.91
N PRO A 71 -7.27 -5.09 -20.10
CA PRO A 71 -6.19 -4.89 -21.06
C PRO A 71 -4.89 -5.53 -20.55
N LYS A 72 -3.93 -5.73 -21.46
CA LYS A 72 -2.58 -6.16 -21.09
C LYS A 72 -1.87 -5.04 -20.32
N THR A 73 -1.29 -5.37 -19.17
CA THR A 73 -0.58 -4.40 -18.32
C THR A 73 0.92 -4.72 -18.24
N SER A 74 1.68 -3.84 -17.58
CA SER A 74 3.12 -4.07 -17.35
C SER A 74 3.41 -5.06 -16.21
N TYR A 75 2.38 -5.54 -15.48
CA TYR A 75 2.54 -6.50 -14.40
C TYR A 75 2.69 -7.91 -14.99
N ALA A 76 3.92 -8.44 -14.94
CA ALA A 76 4.30 -9.66 -15.66
C ALA A 76 3.53 -10.93 -15.25
N PRO A 77 3.20 -11.16 -13.95
CA PRO A 77 2.38 -12.30 -13.56
C PRO A 77 0.95 -12.30 -14.13
N GLY A 78 0.47 -11.15 -14.60
CA GLY A 78 -0.89 -10.99 -15.12
C GLY A 78 -1.89 -10.53 -14.07
N ILE A 79 -3.12 -10.32 -14.50
CA ILE A 79 -4.20 -9.78 -13.66
C ILE A 79 -5.48 -10.60 -13.85
N THR A 80 -6.25 -10.71 -12.78
CA THR A 80 -7.52 -11.45 -12.72
C THR A 80 -8.65 -10.48 -12.48
N SER A 81 -9.71 -10.55 -13.30
CA SER A 81 -10.86 -9.67 -13.09
C SER A 81 -11.73 -10.19 -11.97
N VAL A 82 -11.83 -9.39 -10.91
CA VAL A 82 -12.63 -9.66 -9.71
C VAL A 82 -13.31 -8.37 -9.26
N ASP A 83 -14.23 -8.44 -8.31
CA ASP A 83 -14.69 -7.24 -7.61
C ASP A 83 -13.65 -6.84 -6.56
N LEU A 84 -13.02 -5.67 -6.71
CA LEU A 84 -12.06 -5.18 -5.73
C LEU A 84 -12.74 -4.72 -4.43
N GLY A 85 -14.07 -4.53 -4.43
CA GLY A 85 -14.85 -4.37 -3.19
C GLY A 85 -14.81 -5.62 -2.30
N ASP A 86 -14.58 -6.81 -2.87
CA ASP A 86 -14.41 -8.05 -2.11
C ASP A 86 -12.97 -8.27 -1.60
N VAL A 87 -12.02 -7.45 -2.09
CA VAL A 87 -10.60 -7.48 -1.70
C VAL A 87 -10.31 -6.40 -0.67
N LEU A 88 -10.76 -5.17 -0.94
CA LEU A 88 -10.45 -4.00 -0.15
C LEU A 88 -11.55 -3.74 0.87
N PRO A 89 -11.21 -3.45 2.14
CA PRO A 89 -12.16 -2.95 3.12
C PRO A 89 -12.94 -1.74 2.60
N GLU A 90 -14.21 -1.65 3.00
CA GLU A 90 -15.19 -0.68 2.46
C GLU A 90 -14.68 0.78 2.52
N VAL A 91 -14.01 1.15 3.61
CA VAL A 91 -13.43 2.49 3.80
C VAL A 91 -12.39 2.83 2.73
N ILE A 92 -11.57 1.86 2.31
CA ILE A 92 -10.56 2.03 1.28
C ILE A 92 -11.23 2.10 -0.10
N HIS A 93 -12.11 1.14 -0.39
CA HIS A 93 -12.81 1.08 -1.68
C HIS A 93 -13.59 2.37 -1.96
N THR A 94 -14.40 2.82 -0.99
CA THR A 94 -15.24 4.01 -1.13
C THR A 94 -14.42 5.28 -1.26
N SER A 95 -13.34 5.42 -0.47
CA SER A 95 -12.45 6.58 -0.54
C SER A 95 -11.74 6.67 -1.89
N LEU A 96 -11.22 5.55 -2.40
CA LEU A 96 -10.59 5.49 -3.72
C LEU A 96 -11.60 5.79 -4.84
N ALA A 97 -12.81 5.23 -4.75
CA ALA A 97 -13.86 5.48 -5.75
C ALA A 97 -14.27 6.96 -5.79
N GLY A 98 -14.33 7.62 -4.63
CA GLY A 98 -14.53 9.07 -4.53
C GLY A 98 -13.38 9.86 -5.16
N ALA A 99 -12.14 9.50 -4.81
CA ALA A 99 -10.94 10.15 -5.32
C ALA A 99 -10.83 10.05 -6.85
N PHE A 100 -11.08 8.89 -7.45
CA PHE A 100 -11.04 8.73 -8.91
C PHE A 100 -12.10 9.56 -9.65
N ARG A 101 -13.32 9.68 -9.09
CA ARG A 101 -14.34 10.60 -9.64
C ARG A 101 -13.85 12.05 -9.61
N GLN A 102 -13.25 12.48 -8.50
CA GLN A 102 -12.70 13.82 -8.35
C GLN A 102 -11.53 14.07 -9.31
N PHE A 103 -10.63 13.09 -9.46
CA PHE A 103 -9.53 13.15 -10.42
C PHE A 103 -10.02 13.26 -11.86
N GLY A 104 -11.15 12.62 -12.21
CA GLY A 104 -11.78 12.81 -13.52
C GLY A 104 -12.20 14.26 -13.82
N GLN A 105 -12.50 15.04 -12.79
CA GLN A 105 -12.90 16.45 -12.93
C GLN A 105 -11.68 17.38 -13.09
N THR A 106 -10.56 17.06 -12.46
CA THR A 106 -9.36 17.94 -12.41
C THR A 106 -8.27 17.51 -13.39
N MET A 107 -8.21 16.22 -13.75
CA MET A 107 -7.21 15.64 -14.64
C MET A 107 -7.90 14.96 -15.82
N ARG A 108 -7.95 15.67 -16.95
CA ARG A 108 -8.60 15.19 -18.17
C ARG A 108 -8.03 13.83 -18.59
N GLY A 109 -8.93 12.85 -18.76
CA GLY A 109 -8.58 11.50 -19.19
C GLY A 109 -8.12 10.57 -18.07
N TYR A 110 -8.05 11.04 -16.82
CA TYR A 110 -7.67 10.18 -15.68
C TYR A 110 -8.75 9.16 -15.36
N TYR A 111 -10.01 9.59 -15.30
CA TYR A 111 -11.17 8.71 -15.09
C TYR A 111 -11.64 8.08 -16.41
N THR A 112 -11.14 6.88 -16.71
CA THR A 112 -11.39 6.17 -17.98
C THR A 112 -11.28 4.65 -17.82
N ASN A 113 -12.01 3.89 -18.64
CA ASN A 113 -11.90 2.42 -18.70
C ASN A 113 -10.70 1.91 -19.53
N GLU A 114 -9.87 2.83 -20.05
CA GLU A 114 -8.52 2.50 -20.52
C GLU A 114 -7.53 2.28 -19.37
N ALA A 115 -7.81 2.86 -18.19
CA ALA A 115 -7.04 2.69 -16.98
C ALA A 115 -7.51 1.46 -16.19
N VAL A 116 -6.58 0.82 -15.50
CA VAL A 116 -6.81 -0.38 -14.68
C VAL A 116 -6.34 -0.11 -13.26
N VAL A 117 -7.19 -0.45 -12.30
CA VAL A 117 -6.88 -0.47 -10.88
C VAL A 117 -6.39 -1.86 -10.53
N HIS A 118 -5.16 -1.96 -10.05
CA HIS A 118 -4.62 -3.19 -9.44
C HIS A 118 -4.72 -3.05 -7.92
N ALA A 119 -4.96 -4.15 -7.22
CA ALA A 119 -4.89 -4.18 -5.76
C ALA A 119 -4.18 -5.46 -5.26
N PRO A 120 -3.65 -5.46 -4.03
CA PRO A 120 -3.45 -4.31 -3.14
C PRO A 120 -2.07 -3.67 -3.32
N GLU A 121 -1.98 -2.37 -3.02
CA GLU A 121 -0.71 -1.67 -2.74
C GLU A 121 -0.63 -1.47 -1.22
N SER A 122 -0.25 -2.52 -0.48
CA SER A 122 -0.42 -2.60 0.98
C SER A 122 0.75 -2.07 1.81
N ARG A 123 1.95 -1.93 1.22
CA ARG A 123 3.22 -1.70 1.95
C ARG A 123 3.85 -0.35 1.60
N THR A 124 3.08 0.73 1.80
CA THR A 124 3.53 2.10 1.53
C THR A 124 4.48 2.68 2.57
N SER A 125 4.37 2.19 3.81
CA SER A 125 5.24 2.50 4.94
C SER A 125 5.19 1.34 5.94
N SER A 126 6.08 1.36 6.95
CA SER A 126 6.08 0.31 7.96
C SER A 126 4.78 0.32 8.79
N PRO A 127 4.13 -0.84 8.96
CA PRO A 127 2.95 -0.98 9.81
C PRO A 127 3.28 -0.94 11.31
N VAL A 128 4.58 -0.88 11.65
CA VAL A 128 5.07 -0.91 13.02
C VAL A 128 6.05 0.23 13.27
N ARG A 129 6.06 0.72 14.51
CA ARG A 129 7.04 1.68 14.99
C ARG A 129 7.79 1.05 16.16
N ILE A 130 9.06 0.75 15.96
CA ILE A 130 9.91 0.20 17.02
C ILE A 130 10.43 1.38 17.85
N PRO A 131 10.14 1.48 19.16
CA PRO A 131 10.46 2.66 19.93
C PRO A 131 11.97 2.83 20.10
N ARG A 132 12.44 4.08 20.00
CA ARG A 132 13.82 4.48 20.30
C ARG A 132 13.82 5.87 20.92
N ASP A 133 14.82 6.14 21.75
CA ASP A 133 15.05 7.45 22.35
C ASP A 133 15.37 8.50 21.27
N ALA A 134 14.90 9.75 21.46
CA ALA A 134 15.03 10.79 20.43
C ALA A 134 16.45 11.35 20.30
N GLU A 135 17.27 11.26 21.35
CA GLU A 135 18.60 11.82 21.43
C GLU A 135 19.70 10.77 21.21
N THR A 136 19.59 9.62 21.88
CA THR A 136 20.55 8.52 21.76
C THR A 136 20.27 7.63 20.55
N LEU A 137 19.02 7.61 20.06
CA LEU A 137 18.53 6.74 18.98
C LEU A 137 18.54 5.24 19.31
N GLU A 138 18.80 4.90 20.57
CA GLU A 138 18.82 3.53 21.08
C GLU A 138 17.41 3.11 21.53
N HIS A 139 17.13 1.82 21.50
CA HIS A 139 15.86 1.27 21.96
C HIS A 139 15.67 1.53 23.46
N VAL A 140 14.48 1.98 23.84
CA VAL A 140 14.17 2.47 25.20
C VAL A 140 14.29 1.41 26.32
N GLN A 141 14.42 0.13 25.96
CA GLN A 141 14.54 -0.99 26.90
C GLN A 141 15.68 -1.96 26.57
N VAL A 142 16.34 -1.84 25.42
CA VAL A 142 17.32 -2.84 24.95
C VAL A 142 18.60 -2.12 24.55
N ASN A 143 19.61 -2.22 25.41
CA ASN A 143 20.90 -1.59 25.17
C ASN A 143 21.61 -2.24 23.97
N GLY A 144 22.27 -1.42 23.16
CA GLY A 144 22.93 -1.80 21.92
C GLY A 144 22.01 -1.99 20.72
N LEU A 145 20.68 -1.82 20.87
CA LEU A 145 19.72 -1.92 19.78
C LEU A 145 19.36 -0.53 19.24
N TYR A 146 19.55 -0.28 17.95
CA TYR A 146 19.24 1.01 17.31
C TYR A 146 18.24 0.82 16.16
N PRO A 147 16.93 0.92 16.42
CA PRO A 147 15.92 0.86 15.37
C PRO A 147 16.10 2.00 14.37
N CYS A 148 16.19 1.71 13.07
CA CYS A 148 16.43 2.73 12.04
C CYS A 148 15.74 2.43 10.70
N GLY A 149 15.64 3.46 9.86
CA GLY A 149 15.10 3.37 8.52
C GLY A 149 13.59 3.10 8.47
N GLU A 150 13.14 2.66 7.29
CA GLU A 150 11.70 2.47 7.01
C GLU A 150 11.11 1.34 7.85
N GLY A 151 11.80 0.20 7.96
CA GLY A 151 11.30 -0.96 8.72
C GLY A 151 11.02 -0.66 10.19
N ALA A 152 11.85 0.18 10.84
CA ALA A 152 11.61 0.63 12.21
C ALA A 152 10.56 1.75 12.32
N GLY A 153 10.10 2.30 11.19
CA GLY A 153 9.11 3.36 11.10
C GLY A 153 9.66 4.77 11.19
N TYR A 154 10.96 5.01 10.96
CA TYR A 154 11.61 6.33 11.05
C TYR A 154 11.94 6.98 9.71
N ALA A 155 11.68 6.30 8.60
CA ALA A 155 11.85 6.80 7.24
C ALA A 155 10.73 6.31 6.32
N GLY A 156 10.66 6.86 5.11
CA GLY A 156 9.62 6.53 4.11
C GLY A 156 10.12 6.61 2.67
N GLY A 157 11.43 6.45 2.47
CA GLY A 157 12.05 6.50 1.15
C GLY A 157 13.57 6.36 1.24
N ILE A 158 14.20 6.16 0.07
CA ILE A 158 15.63 5.84 -0.02
C ILE A 158 16.51 6.88 0.68
N VAL A 159 16.28 8.17 0.41
CA VAL A 159 17.09 9.25 0.97
C VAL A 159 16.88 9.40 2.48
N SER A 160 15.64 9.39 2.96
CA SER A 160 15.36 9.52 4.39
C SER A 160 15.86 8.31 5.18
N ALA A 161 15.79 7.10 4.61
CA ALA A 161 16.35 5.91 5.25
C ALA A 161 17.88 5.96 5.35
N ALA A 162 18.57 6.46 4.31
CA ALA A 162 20.02 6.64 4.34
C ALA A 162 20.45 7.67 5.39
N LEU A 163 19.76 8.82 5.46
CA LEU A 163 20.03 9.86 6.46
C LEU A 163 19.78 9.37 7.89
N ASP A 164 18.71 8.62 8.11
CA ASP A 164 18.44 8.02 9.42
C ASP A 164 19.51 7.01 9.83
N GLY A 165 19.96 6.18 8.87
CA GLY A 165 21.04 5.23 9.07
C GLY A 165 22.38 5.89 9.41
N GLU A 166 22.74 6.96 8.70
CA GLU A 166 23.95 7.76 9.00
C GLU A 166 23.89 8.33 10.42
N ARG A 167 22.77 8.96 10.79
CA ARG A 167 22.56 9.54 12.12
C ARG A 167 22.68 8.49 13.24
N VAL A 168 22.15 7.29 13.02
CA VAL A 168 22.28 6.17 13.96
C VAL A 168 23.75 5.71 14.06
N ALA A 169 24.45 5.56 12.94
CA ALA A 169 25.85 5.16 12.93
C ALA A 169 26.76 6.16 13.67
N GLU A 170 26.46 7.46 13.63
CA GLU A 170 27.17 8.48 14.41
C GLU A 170 26.97 8.34 15.92
N LYS A 171 25.80 7.87 16.36
CA LYS A 171 25.45 7.67 17.79
C LYS A 171 26.01 6.39 18.39
N MET A 172 26.37 5.43 17.55
CA MET A 172 26.99 4.17 17.96
C MET A 172 28.50 4.29 18.23
N ARG A 173 29.10 5.45 17.93
CA ARG A 173 30.53 5.74 18.18
C ARG A 173 30.75 6.24 19.59
#